data_AF-A0A9Q1KU03-F1
#
_entry.id   AF-A0A9Q1KU03-F1
#
_cell.length_a   1.000
_cell.length_b   1.000
_cell.length_c   1.000
_cell.angle_alpha   90.00
_cell.angle_beta   90.00
_cell.angle_gamma   90.00
#
_symmetry.space_group_name_H-M   'P 1'
#
loop_
_entity.id
_entity.type
_entity.pdbx_description
1 polymer ?
#
loop_
_entity_poly.entity_id
_entity_poly.type
_entity_poly.pdbx_seq_one_letter_code
_entity_poly.pdbx_strand_id
1 'polypeptide(L)'
;MEEILGRYKRLPKTSGAPCIEQAADQNPETEVNALKEELSKLRDLCQRMQGKGLDGLNLKELEQLEHQLNDGILSVKCRKEQKALMENEKLRKEVEELKQSIRLLSSSESNCLKRRRPGLFSDEGCLDKEANSQHIDLRLGLPVTTCCDEIKTPKADSTSHDSTSQMASG
;
A
#
# COMPACT_ATOMS: atom_id res chain seq x y z
N MET A 1 14.18 -27.61 -38.16
CA MET A 1 14.85 -28.78 -37.54
C MET A 1 16.28 -28.95 -38.04
N GLU A 2 16.53 -28.80 -39.34
CA GLU A 2 17.87 -28.91 -39.94
C GLU A 2 18.86 -27.82 -39.48
N GLU A 3 18.38 -26.61 -39.19
CA GLU A 3 19.24 -25.52 -38.69
C GLU A 3 19.87 -25.84 -37.34
N ILE A 4 19.12 -26.51 -36.46
CA ILE A 4 19.60 -26.93 -35.14
C ILE A 4 20.68 -28.01 -35.31
N LEU A 5 20.43 -29.01 -36.16
CA LEU A 5 21.39 -30.08 -36.46
C LEU A 5 22.66 -29.55 -37.15
N GLY A 6 22.51 -28.52 -37.99
CA GLY A 6 23.61 -27.83 -38.67
C GLY A 6 24.55 -27.09 -37.72
N ARG A 7 24.08 -26.66 -36.54
CA ARG A 7 24.93 -26.04 -35.51
C ARG A 7 25.82 -27.06 -34.82
N TYR A 8 25.30 -28.25 -34.52
CA TYR A 8 26.08 -29.33 -33.89
C TYR A 8 27.10 -29.98 -34.83
N LYS A 9 26.81 -30.06 -36.14
CA LYS A 9 27.81 -30.50 -37.14
C LYS A 9 28.96 -29.52 -37.35
N ARG A 10 28.81 -28.26 -36.95
CA ARG A 10 29.79 -27.18 -37.13
C ARG A 10 30.66 -26.95 -35.89
N LEU A 11 30.59 -27.84 -34.90
CA LEU A 11 31.51 -27.82 -33.79
C LEU A 11 32.89 -28.27 -34.31
N PRO A 12 33.93 -27.42 -34.25
CA PRO A 12 35.26 -27.86 -34.63
C PRO A 12 35.66 -28.97 -33.64
N LYS A 13 35.95 -30.16 -34.17
CA LYS A 13 36.67 -31.19 -33.41
C LYS A 13 38.03 -30.59 -33.08
N THR A 14 38.18 -30.02 -31.90
CA THR A 14 39.48 -29.57 -31.36
C THR A 14 40.29 -30.82 -31.03
N SER A 15 40.83 -31.43 -32.07
CA SER A 15 41.93 -32.37 -32.00
C SER A 15 43.20 -31.54 -31.78
N GLY A 16 43.83 -31.72 -30.62
CA GLY A 16 45.16 -31.21 -30.33
C GLY A 16 45.15 -29.88 -29.58
N ALA A 17 45.27 -29.97 -28.25
CA ALA A 17 45.84 -28.88 -27.46
C ALA A 17 47.23 -28.51 -28.01
N PRO A 18 47.61 -27.23 -27.91
CA PRO A 18 48.78 -26.93 -27.12
C PRO A 18 48.36 -26.18 -25.84
N CYS A 19 48.98 -26.63 -24.76
CA CYS A 19 48.99 -26.02 -23.45
C CYS A 19 49.16 -24.49 -23.56
N ILE A 20 48.14 -23.74 -23.18
CA ILE A 20 48.36 -22.41 -22.63
C ILE A 20 48.53 -22.63 -21.14
N GLU A 21 49.79 -22.61 -20.70
CA GLU A 21 50.17 -22.43 -19.32
C GLU A 21 49.49 -21.17 -18.78
N GLN A 22 48.41 -21.33 -18.04
CA GLN A 22 48.06 -20.43 -16.95
C GLN A 22 47.80 -21.30 -15.73
N ALA A 23 48.83 -21.34 -14.88
CA ALA A 23 48.76 -21.86 -13.53
C ALA A 23 47.67 -21.10 -12.76
N ALA A 24 46.56 -21.77 -12.51
CA ALA A 24 45.70 -21.52 -11.36
C ALA A 24 45.07 -22.84 -10.99
N ASP A 25 45.79 -23.58 -10.15
CA ASP A 25 45.27 -24.68 -9.34
C ASP A 25 44.20 -24.10 -8.41
N GLN A 26 42.99 -23.84 -8.93
CA GLN A 26 41.84 -23.54 -8.08
C GLN A 26 41.40 -24.85 -7.44
N ASN A 27 42.06 -25.19 -6.35
CA ASN A 27 41.69 -26.30 -5.50
C ASN A 27 40.21 -26.11 -5.09
N PRO A 28 39.29 -27.07 -5.36
CA PRO A 28 37.87 -26.92 -5.01
C PRO A 28 37.63 -26.58 -3.53
N GLU A 29 38.57 -26.92 -2.65
CA GLU A 29 38.51 -26.51 -1.25
C GLU A 29 38.63 -24.99 -1.05
N THR A 30 39.44 -24.29 -1.87
CA THR A 30 39.58 -22.84 -1.78
C THR A 30 38.29 -22.11 -2.18
N GLU A 31 37.61 -22.58 -3.22
CA GLU A 31 36.31 -22.04 -3.63
C GLU A 31 35.23 -22.31 -2.56
N VAL A 32 35.18 -23.53 -2.01
CA VAL A 32 34.27 -23.88 -0.92
C VAL A 32 34.51 -23.02 0.32
N ASN A 33 35.77 -22.72 0.64
CA ASN A 33 36.11 -21.85 1.77
C ASN A 33 35.69 -20.40 1.51
N ALA A 34 35.93 -19.87 0.31
CA ALA A 34 35.46 -18.53 -0.07
C ALA A 34 33.92 -18.41 0.03
N LEU A 35 33.19 -19.42 -0.45
CA LEU A 35 31.72 -19.45 -0.34
C LEU A 35 31.23 -19.51 1.12
N LYS A 36 31.93 -20.27 1.98
CA LYS A 36 31.62 -20.32 3.42
C LYS A 36 31.84 -18.96 4.09
N GLU A 37 32.88 -18.24 3.71
CA GLU A 37 33.14 -16.89 4.23
C GLU A 37 32.04 -15.92 3.81
N GLU A 38 31.65 -15.90 2.53
CA GLU A 38 30.55 -15.07 2.06
C GLU A 38 29.22 -15.40 2.75
N LEU A 39 28.93 -16.69 2.99
CA LEU A 39 27.77 -17.11 3.79
C LEU A 39 27.84 -16.60 5.22
N SER A 40 29.01 -16.62 5.84
CA SER A 40 29.21 -16.08 7.19
C SER A 40 28.94 -14.57 7.20
N LYS A 41 29.55 -13.82 6.27
CA LYS A 41 29.35 -12.37 6.14
C LYS A 41 27.88 -12.01 5.94
N LEU A 42 27.18 -12.75 5.05
CA LEU A 42 25.77 -12.51 4.79
C LEU A 42 24.91 -12.78 6.03
N ARG A 43 25.20 -13.87 6.75
CA ARG A 43 24.51 -14.20 8.01
C ARG A 43 24.74 -13.10 9.06
N ASP A 44 25.96 -12.61 9.20
CA ASP A 44 26.29 -11.55 10.14
C ASP A 44 25.57 -10.25 9.79
N LEU A 45 25.52 -9.89 8.51
CA LEU A 45 24.75 -8.74 8.04
C LEU A 45 23.25 -8.89 8.37
N CYS A 46 22.66 -10.06 8.14
CA CYS A 46 21.27 -10.33 8.51
C CYS A 46 21.03 -10.21 10.02
N GLN A 47 21.97 -10.66 10.86
CA GLN A 47 21.87 -10.50 12.32
C GLN A 47 21.92 -9.02 12.73
N ARG A 48 22.84 -8.24 12.14
CA ARG A 48 22.94 -6.79 12.39
C ARG A 48 21.66 -6.06 12.01
N MET A 49 21.09 -6.37 10.85
CA MET A 49 19.78 -5.83 10.43
C MET A 49 18.63 -6.22 11.38
N GLN A 50 18.79 -7.27 12.19
CA GLN A 50 17.85 -7.67 13.25
C GLN A 50 18.18 -7.04 14.62
N GLY A 51 19.18 -6.15 14.70
CA GLY A 51 19.63 -5.53 15.95
C GLY A 51 20.50 -6.43 16.82
N LYS A 52 21.11 -7.49 16.26
CA LYS A 52 21.99 -8.43 16.98
C LYS A 52 23.43 -8.29 16.51
N GLY A 53 24.39 -8.58 17.39
CA GLY A 53 25.82 -8.59 17.01
C GLY A 53 26.32 -7.24 16.50
N LEU A 54 25.87 -6.16 17.14
CA LEU A 54 26.28 -4.78 16.84
C LEU A 54 27.62 -4.42 17.50
N ASP A 55 28.08 -5.25 18.44
CA ASP A 55 29.37 -5.09 19.10
C ASP A 55 30.50 -5.10 18.05
N GLY A 56 31.36 -4.09 18.10
CA GLY A 56 32.47 -3.92 17.15
C GLY A 56 32.17 -3.04 15.95
N LEU A 57 30.91 -2.58 15.77
CA LEU A 57 30.60 -1.50 14.84
C LEU A 57 31.00 -0.15 15.43
N ASN A 58 31.55 0.72 14.60
CA ASN A 58 31.77 2.12 14.96
C ASN A 58 30.49 2.96 14.75
N LEU A 59 30.48 4.20 15.27
CA LEU A 59 29.33 5.08 15.19
C LEU A 59 28.83 5.31 13.75
N LYS A 60 29.75 5.49 12.79
CA LYS A 60 29.36 5.72 11.38
C LYS A 60 28.72 4.49 10.77
N GLU A 61 29.24 3.30 11.08
CA GLU A 61 28.65 2.04 10.60
C GLU A 61 27.26 1.81 11.20
N LEU A 62 27.06 2.21 12.46
CA LEU A 62 25.76 2.12 13.12
C LEU A 62 24.76 3.12 12.53
N GLU A 63 25.16 4.36 12.28
CA GLU A 63 24.36 5.37 11.60
C GLU A 63 23.95 4.93 10.18
N GLN A 64 24.87 4.31 9.43
CA GLN A 64 24.59 3.75 8.11
C GLN A 64 23.56 2.61 8.18
N LEU A 65 23.71 1.71 9.16
CA LEU A 65 22.76 0.62 9.37
C LEU A 65 21.37 1.16 9.75
N GLU A 66 21.30 2.15 10.62
CA GLU A 66 20.06 2.83 10.99
C GLU A 66 19.38 3.45 9.77
N HIS A 67 20.13 4.21 8.96
CA HIS A 67 19.60 4.81 7.75
C HIS A 67 19.06 3.75 6.77
N GLN A 68 19.81 2.67 6.55
CA GLN A 68 19.39 1.57 5.69
C GLN A 68 18.09 0.90 6.19
N LEU A 69 17.97 0.69 7.50
CA LEU A 69 16.75 0.12 8.09
C LEU A 69 15.57 1.07 7.96
N ASN A 70 15.77 2.36 8.21
CA ASN A 70 14.73 3.38 8.07
C ASN A 70 14.21 3.46 6.63
N ASP A 71 15.11 3.53 5.66
CA ASP A 71 14.74 3.53 4.24
C ASP A 71 14.01 2.25 3.83
N GLY A 72 14.49 1.09 4.31
CA GLY A 72 13.82 -0.19 4.09
C GLY A 72 12.41 -0.24 4.66
N ILE A 73 12.21 0.27 5.88
CA ILE A 73 10.89 0.36 6.54
C ILE A 73 9.97 1.28 5.75
N LEU A 74 10.45 2.47 5.36
CA LEU A 74 9.67 3.41 4.55
C LEU A 74 9.26 2.81 3.22
N SER A 75 10.18 2.14 2.51
CA SER A 75 9.89 1.46 1.24
C SER A 75 8.81 0.37 1.40
N VAL A 76 8.92 -0.46 2.44
CA VAL A 76 7.92 -1.49 2.73
C VAL A 76 6.57 -0.87 3.08
N LYS A 77 6.55 0.19 3.87
CA LYS A 77 5.33 0.92 4.25
C LYS A 77 4.63 1.48 3.02
N CYS A 78 5.34 2.24 2.19
CA CYS A 78 4.81 2.83 0.96
C CYS A 78 4.21 1.76 0.04
N ARG A 79 4.93 0.64 -0.16
CA ARG A 79 4.43 -0.46 -1.01
C ARG A 79 3.15 -1.09 -0.45
N LYS A 80 3.07 -1.29 0.87
CA LYS A 80 1.89 -1.85 1.53
C LYS A 80 0.69 -0.90 1.41
N GLU A 81 0.91 0.39 1.67
CA GLU A 81 -0.12 1.43 1.54
C GLU A 81 -0.62 1.53 0.10
N GLN A 82 0.28 1.58 -0.88
CA GLN A 82 -0.09 1.59 -2.29
C GLN A 82 -0.94 0.38 -2.67
N LYS A 83 -0.55 -0.83 -2.24
CA LYS A 83 -1.32 -2.05 -2.49
C LYS A 83 -2.72 -1.97 -1.87
N ALA A 84 -2.82 -1.52 -0.62
CA ALA A 84 -4.09 -1.37 0.08
C ALA A 84 -5.00 -0.33 -0.59
N LEU A 85 -4.45 0.78 -1.07
CA LEU A 85 -5.21 1.81 -1.80
C LEU A 85 -5.77 1.25 -3.12
N MET A 86 -4.93 0.57 -3.91
CA MET A 86 -5.38 -0.03 -5.18
C MET A 86 -6.49 -1.07 -4.97
N GLU A 87 -6.35 -1.92 -3.96
CA GLU A 87 -7.38 -2.92 -3.63
C GLU A 87 -8.68 -2.27 -3.16
N ASN A 88 -8.61 -1.25 -2.30
CA ASN A 88 -9.78 -0.50 -1.87
C ASN A 88 -10.49 0.19 -3.03
N GLU A 89 -9.75 0.82 -3.95
CA GLU A 89 -10.33 1.44 -5.13
C GLU A 89 -11.02 0.42 -6.05
N LYS A 90 -10.40 -0.76 -6.25
CA LYS A 90 -10.99 -1.84 -7.03
C LYS A 90 -12.32 -2.30 -6.41
N LEU A 91 -12.32 -2.58 -5.11
CA LEU A 91 -13.51 -3.02 -4.39
C LEU A 91 -14.61 -1.95 -4.40
N ARG A 92 -14.26 -0.67 -4.24
CA ARG A 92 -15.22 0.44 -4.33
C ARG A 92 -15.88 0.52 -5.71
N LYS A 93 -15.11 0.31 -6.79
CA LYS A 93 -15.65 0.26 -8.16
C LYS A 93 -16.61 -0.92 -8.34
N GLU A 94 -16.21 -2.11 -7.94
CA GLU A 94 -17.06 -3.32 -8.04
C GLU A 94 -18.37 -3.15 -7.25
N VAL A 95 -18.31 -2.60 -6.03
CA VAL A 95 -19.50 -2.31 -5.22
C VAL A 95 -20.41 -1.30 -5.91
N GLU A 96 -19.86 -0.26 -6.53
CA GLU A 96 -20.65 0.76 -7.23
C GLU A 96 -21.30 0.20 -8.50
N GLU A 97 -20.57 -0.61 -9.29
CA GLU A 97 -21.10 -1.30 -10.47
C GLU A 97 -22.24 -2.27 -10.09
N LEU A 98 -22.07 -3.03 -9.00
CA LEU A 98 -23.14 -3.91 -8.49
C LEU A 98 -24.35 -3.12 -8.01
N LYS A 99 -24.15 -2.00 -7.29
CA LYS A 99 -25.24 -1.12 -6.85
C LYS A 99 -26.00 -0.53 -8.04
N GLN A 100 -25.29 -0.10 -9.08
CA GLN A 100 -25.89 0.41 -10.31
C GLN A 100 -26.68 -0.69 -11.03
N SER A 101 -26.11 -1.89 -11.14
CA SER A 101 -26.76 -3.05 -11.76
C SER A 101 -28.06 -3.42 -11.04
N ILE A 102 -28.05 -3.47 -9.70
CA ILE A 102 -29.26 -3.72 -8.89
C ILE A 102 -30.30 -2.62 -9.11
N ARG A 103 -29.89 -1.34 -9.09
CA ARG A 103 -30.80 -0.20 -9.33
C ARG A 103 -31.48 -0.29 -10.70
N LEU A 104 -30.74 -0.71 -11.73
CA LEU A 104 -31.28 -0.89 -13.08
C LEU A 104 -32.21 -2.11 -13.18
N LEU A 105 -31.89 -3.22 -12.50
CA LEU A 105 -32.76 -4.39 -12.47
C LEU A 105 -34.09 -4.08 -11.75
N SER A 106 -34.02 -3.40 -10.60
CA SER A 106 -35.20 -3.00 -9.83
C SER A 106 -36.13 -2.03 -10.57
N SER A 107 -35.61 -1.21 -11.50
CA SER A 107 -36.45 -0.33 -12.31
C SER A 107 -37.13 -1.05 -13.49
N SER A 108 -36.51 -2.13 -14.00
CA SER A 108 -37.06 -2.98 -15.07
C SER A 108 -38.21 -3.87 -14.57
N GLU A 109 -38.11 -4.40 -13.35
CA GLU A 109 -39.13 -5.28 -12.75
C GLU A 109 -40.46 -4.54 -12.45
N SER A 110 -40.42 -3.22 -12.24
CA SER A 110 -41.62 -2.39 -12.05
C SER A 110 -42.54 -2.29 -13.29
N ASN A 111 -42.09 -2.74 -14.47
CA ASN A 111 -42.85 -2.62 -15.71
C ASN A 111 -43.55 -3.93 -16.15
N CYS A 112 -43.29 -5.07 -15.51
CA CYS A 112 -43.92 -6.36 -15.89
C CYS A 112 -45.21 -6.69 -15.12
N LEU A 113 -45.58 -5.94 -14.06
CA LEU A 113 -46.77 -6.24 -13.25
C LEU A 113 -48.00 -5.39 -13.56
N LYS A 114 -47.97 -4.56 -14.62
CA LYS A 114 -49.14 -3.79 -15.08
C LYS A 114 -49.75 -4.38 -16.36
N ARG A 115 -50.27 -5.60 -16.30
CA ARG A 115 -51.17 -6.08 -17.39
C ARG A 115 -52.24 -7.06 -16.86
N ARG A 116 -53.50 -6.60 -16.98
CA ARG A 116 -54.83 -7.19 -16.62
C ARG A 116 -55.38 -6.66 -15.27
N ARG A 117 -56.52 -5.96 -15.21
CA ARG A 117 -57.76 -6.00 -16.02
C ARG A 117 -58.39 -4.60 -16.22
N PRO A 118 -59.19 -4.39 -17.28
CA PRO A 118 -60.14 -3.28 -17.38
C PRO A 118 -61.47 -3.62 -16.68
N GLY A 119 -62.06 -2.68 -15.93
CA GLY A 119 -63.39 -2.84 -15.35
C GLY A 119 -63.82 -1.77 -14.35
N LEU A 120 -64.58 -0.80 -14.87
CA LEU A 120 -65.60 0.05 -14.23
C LEU A 120 -65.22 1.07 -13.14
N PHE A 121 -65.27 2.34 -13.57
CA PHE A 121 -65.87 3.53 -12.94
C PHE A 121 -65.90 3.62 -11.41
N SER A 122 -65.20 4.62 -10.87
CA SER A 122 -65.85 5.64 -10.05
C SER A 122 -65.05 6.94 -10.11
N ASP A 123 -65.79 8.02 -10.31
CA ASP A 123 -65.37 9.36 -10.66
C ASP A 123 -64.89 10.19 -9.45
N GLU A 124 -64.02 11.14 -9.78
CA GLU A 124 -63.33 12.24 -9.11
C GLU A 124 -63.29 12.46 -7.58
N GLY A 125 -62.06 12.80 -7.14
CA GLY A 125 -61.74 13.51 -5.90
C GLY A 125 -60.23 13.68 -5.72
N CYS A 126 -59.61 14.56 -6.51
CA CYS A 126 -58.16 14.81 -6.55
C CYS A 126 -57.67 15.67 -5.36
N LEU A 127 -56.68 15.20 -4.61
CA LEU A 127 -55.77 16.05 -3.83
C LEU A 127 -54.36 15.43 -3.86
N ASP A 128 -53.52 16.02 -4.70
CA ASP A 128 -52.08 15.80 -4.75
C ASP A 128 -51.42 16.19 -3.42
N LYS A 129 -50.80 15.23 -2.72
CA LYS A 129 -49.59 15.48 -1.92
C LYS A 129 -48.63 14.31 -2.07
N GLU A 130 -47.65 14.57 -2.91
CA GLU A 130 -46.46 13.77 -3.18
C GLU A 130 -45.64 13.59 -1.88
N ALA A 131 -45.72 12.39 -1.29
CA ALA A 131 -44.88 11.98 -0.18
C ALA A 131 -43.91 10.89 -0.66
N ASN A 132 -42.97 11.29 -1.51
CA ASN A 132 -41.79 10.48 -1.81
C ASN A 132 -40.71 10.78 -0.76
N SER A 133 -40.71 10.03 0.34
CA SER A 133 -39.53 9.90 1.19
C SER A 133 -39.57 8.57 1.91
N GLN A 134 -39.03 7.53 1.27
CA GLN A 134 -38.57 6.35 2.01
C GLN A 134 -37.17 6.65 2.55
N HIS A 135 -37.09 7.45 3.63
CA HIS A 135 -35.91 7.47 4.48
C HIS A 135 -36.16 6.46 5.62
N ILE A 136 -35.51 5.30 5.55
CA ILE A 136 -35.47 4.36 6.67
C ILE A 136 -34.52 4.97 7.70
N ASP A 137 -35.08 5.75 8.61
CA ASP A 137 -34.33 6.37 9.71
C ASP A 137 -34.14 5.35 10.83
N LEU A 138 -32.95 4.74 10.90
CA LEU A 138 -32.56 3.91 12.04
C LEU A 138 -32.28 4.82 13.24
N ARG A 139 -33.30 5.04 14.06
CA ARG A 139 -33.17 5.75 15.35
C ARG A 139 -32.32 4.92 16.32
N LEU A 140 -31.00 5.13 16.30
CA LEU A 140 -30.10 4.73 17.37
C LEU A 140 -30.37 5.67 18.55
N GLY A 141 -31.05 5.15 19.58
CA GLY A 141 -31.48 5.90 20.76
C GLY A 141 -30.32 6.55 21.50
N LEU A 142 -30.02 7.79 21.15
CA LEU A 142 -29.21 8.72 21.93
C LEU A 142 -29.99 10.03 22.08
N PRO A 143 -30.08 10.60 23.29
CA PRO A 143 -30.79 11.86 23.48
C PRO A 143 -30.02 13.00 22.80
N VAL A 144 -30.64 13.64 21.81
CA VAL A 144 -30.24 14.95 21.29
C VAL A 144 -30.74 15.98 22.28
N THR A 145 -29.86 16.48 23.15
CA THR A 145 -30.09 17.78 23.80
C THR A 145 -29.59 18.85 22.86
N THR A 146 -30.55 19.60 22.31
CA THR A 146 -30.35 20.94 21.78
C THR A 146 -29.71 21.82 22.84
N CYS A 147 -28.60 22.46 22.52
CA CYS A 147 -28.44 23.92 22.60
C CYS A 147 -27.01 24.28 22.22
N CYS A 148 -26.89 24.98 21.09
CA CYS A 148 -25.74 25.79 20.78
C CYS A 148 -25.77 26.99 21.74
N ASP A 149 -24.98 26.93 22.81
CA ASP A 149 -24.65 28.11 23.60
C ASP A 149 -23.20 28.51 23.31
N GLU A 150 -23.06 29.82 23.16
CA GLU A 150 -21.99 30.58 22.51
C GLU A 150 -20.60 30.33 23.13
N ILE A 151 -19.60 30.12 22.27
CA ILE A 151 -18.20 30.18 22.70
C ILE A 151 -17.83 31.66 22.88
N LYS A 152 -17.81 32.04 24.15
CA LYS A 152 -17.29 33.27 24.73
C LYS A 152 -15.80 33.44 24.38
N THR A 153 -15.45 34.49 23.65
CA THR A 153 -14.06 34.89 23.38
C THR A 153 -13.41 35.53 24.62
N PRO A 154 -12.21 35.10 25.05
CA PRO A 154 -11.38 35.92 25.90
C PRO A 154 -10.50 36.85 25.06
N LYS A 155 -10.65 38.16 25.32
CA LYS A 155 -9.69 39.21 24.97
C LYS A 155 -8.29 38.84 25.47
N ALA A 156 -7.29 39.03 24.63
CA ALA A 156 -5.94 39.31 25.07
C ALA A 156 -5.38 40.43 24.19
N ASP A 157 -5.49 41.66 24.71
CA ASP A 157 -4.61 42.77 24.37
C ASP A 157 -3.19 42.44 24.88
N SER A 158 -2.13 42.80 24.14
CA SER A 158 -0.78 43.22 24.59
C SER A 158 0.17 43.25 23.36
N THR A 159 0.36 44.36 22.63
CA THR A 159 1.40 45.41 22.82
C THR A 159 2.72 44.86 23.40
N SER A 160 3.77 44.63 22.60
CA SER A 160 4.80 45.58 22.07
C SER A 160 6.05 45.74 22.97
N HIS A 161 7.22 45.76 22.30
CA HIS A 161 8.57 46.17 22.75
C HIS A 161 9.21 45.32 23.89
N ASP A 162 10.52 45.18 24.09
CA ASP A 162 11.76 45.60 23.41
C ASP A 162 12.91 44.69 23.92
N SER A 163 14.03 44.75 23.22
CA SER A 163 15.40 44.32 23.51
C SER A 163 15.87 44.44 24.97
N THR A 164 16.72 43.52 25.45
CA THR A 164 17.99 43.74 26.23
C THR A 164 18.62 42.40 26.65
N SER A 165 19.89 42.12 26.31
CA SER A 165 21.10 42.18 27.19
C SER A 165 21.20 40.98 28.17
N GLN A 166 22.30 40.32 28.52
CA GLN A 166 23.73 40.24 28.20
C GLN A 166 24.28 39.02 29.01
N MET A 167 25.41 38.45 28.57
CA MET A 167 26.53 37.81 29.32
C MET A 167 26.27 37.09 30.67
N ALA A 168 26.80 35.86 30.81
CA ALA A 168 27.52 35.44 32.02
C ALA A 168 28.45 34.24 31.72
N SER A 169 29.75 34.51 31.80
CA SER A 169 30.81 33.50 31.99
C SER A 169 30.85 33.07 33.46
N GLY A 170 31.25 31.82 33.71
CA GLY A 170 31.58 31.28 35.02
C GLY A 170 32.08 29.85 34.89
#